data_AF-A0A7Y2P9W2-F1
#
_entry.id   AF-A0A7Y2P9W2-F1
#
_cell.length_a   1.000
_cell.length_b   1.000
_cell.length_c   1.000
_cell.angle_alpha   90.00
_cell.angle_beta   90.00
_cell.angle_gamma   90.00
#
_symmetry.space_group_name_H-M   'P 1'
#
loop_
_entity.id
_entity.type
_entity.pdbx_description
1 polymer ?
#
loop_
_entity_poly.entity_id
_entity_poly.type
_entity_poly.pdbx_seq_one_letter_code
_entity_poly.pdbx_strand_id
1 'polypeptide(L)'
;MPRKTSRIRNHHKEIVKNLKAIVRRADTLPSRPGGAVRQALKRDIEFLRTDLVPHAEGEEIGLYPVADKLIRKYGRPTATMSRDHVYLKREIATYCRLAGKIASAKRPLPAATRTAFWKAAIRLEFLLSVHLEAEEKDLLPYFDKYLSQKEVNAVIEKMHGH
;
A
#
# COMPACT_ATOMS: atom_id res chain seq x y z
N MET A 1 2.76 -29.14 -12.90
CA MET A 1 3.38 -29.11 -11.55
C MET A 1 3.07 -27.78 -10.86
N PRO A 2 2.84 -27.75 -9.54
CA PRO A 2 2.59 -26.49 -8.83
C PRO A 2 3.81 -25.57 -8.91
N ARG A 3 3.59 -24.25 -8.90
CA ARG A 3 4.67 -23.24 -8.93
C ARG A 3 5.56 -23.40 -7.69
N LYS A 4 6.89 -23.25 -7.85
CA LYS A 4 7.87 -23.36 -6.74
C LYS A 4 7.55 -22.44 -5.54
N THR A 5 6.90 -21.30 -5.79
CA THR A 5 6.52 -20.31 -4.78
C THR A 5 5.05 -20.39 -4.32
N SER A 6 4.35 -21.51 -4.57
CA SER A 6 2.94 -21.66 -4.20
C SER A 6 2.69 -21.56 -2.69
N ARG A 7 3.61 -22.05 -1.86
CA ARG A 7 3.47 -22.00 -0.38
C ARG A 7 3.36 -20.56 0.12
N ILE A 8 4.28 -19.68 -0.30
CA ILE A 8 4.28 -18.26 0.06
C ILE A 8 3.01 -17.57 -0.47
N ARG A 9 2.64 -17.83 -1.73
CA ARG A 9 1.41 -17.22 -2.30
C ARG A 9 0.14 -17.63 -1.57
N ASN A 10 0.04 -18.87 -1.12
CA ASN A 10 -1.12 -19.31 -0.36
C ASN A 10 -1.15 -18.68 1.04
N HIS A 11 0.01 -18.54 1.68
CA HIS A 11 0.12 -17.81 2.94
C HIS A 11 -0.31 -16.33 2.79
N HIS A 12 0.16 -15.63 1.74
CA HIS A 12 -0.26 -14.26 1.43
C HIS A 12 -1.78 -14.13 1.21
N LYS A 13 -2.45 -15.14 0.63
CA LYS A 13 -3.92 -15.12 0.49
C LYS A 13 -4.62 -15.12 1.84
N GLU A 14 -4.13 -15.89 2.81
CA GLU A 14 -4.70 -15.91 4.16
C GLU A 14 -4.44 -14.58 4.90
N ILE A 15 -3.26 -13.99 4.75
CA ILE A 15 -2.97 -12.64 5.29
C ILE A 15 -3.99 -11.62 4.76
N VAL A 16 -4.19 -11.57 3.44
CA VAL A 16 -5.13 -10.63 2.81
C VAL A 16 -6.57 -10.88 3.27
N LYS A 17 -6.96 -12.14 3.47
CA LYS A 17 -8.28 -12.51 3.98
C LYS A 17 -8.49 -12.00 5.41
N ASN A 18 -7.50 -12.15 6.28
CA ASN A 18 -7.53 -11.64 7.66
C ASN A 18 -7.59 -10.12 7.69
N LEU A 19 -6.75 -9.42 6.92
CA LEU A 19 -6.81 -7.95 6.81
C LEU A 19 -8.17 -7.45 6.34
N LYS A 20 -8.79 -8.11 5.34
CA LYS A 20 -10.14 -7.76 4.90
C LYS A 20 -11.19 -7.95 6.00
N ALA A 21 -11.01 -8.92 6.90
CA ALA A 21 -11.89 -9.11 8.05
C ALA A 21 -11.73 -7.99 9.09
N ILE A 22 -10.51 -7.54 9.34
CA ILE A 22 -10.20 -6.39 10.22
C ILE A 22 -10.90 -5.13 9.70
N VAL A 23 -10.73 -4.81 8.41
CA VAL A 23 -11.35 -3.62 7.79
C VAL A 23 -12.87 -3.67 7.92
N ARG A 24 -13.52 -4.81 7.63
CA ARG A 24 -14.97 -4.96 7.80
C ARG A 24 -15.43 -4.75 9.24
N ARG A 25 -14.64 -5.20 10.23
CA ARG A 25 -14.93 -4.96 11.65
C ARG A 25 -14.82 -3.50 12.01
N ALA A 26 -13.76 -2.82 11.55
CA ALA A 26 -13.58 -1.39 11.78
C ALA A 26 -14.75 -0.58 11.19
N ASP A 27 -15.23 -0.97 10.01
CA ASP A 27 -16.35 -0.33 9.31
C ASP A 27 -17.70 -0.46 10.02
N THR A 28 -17.86 -1.49 10.83
CA THR A 28 -19.13 -1.86 11.47
C THR A 28 -19.03 -1.78 13.00
N LEU A 29 -17.99 -1.13 13.52
CA LEU A 29 -17.73 -1.07 14.95
C LEU A 29 -18.83 -0.25 15.65
N PRO A 30 -19.58 -0.83 16.61
CA PRO A 30 -20.61 -0.10 17.33
C PRO A 30 -19.96 0.84 18.37
N SER A 31 -20.66 1.94 18.71
CA SER A 31 -20.20 2.90 19.72
C SER A 31 -19.99 2.28 21.11
N ARG A 32 -20.64 1.15 21.40
CA ARG A 32 -20.43 0.34 22.60
C ARG A 32 -20.18 -1.12 22.21
N PRO A 33 -18.90 -1.53 22.02
CA PRO A 33 -18.56 -2.91 21.65
C PRO A 33 -19.03 -3.92 22.70
N GLY A 34 -19.61 -5.05 22.26
CA GLY A 34 -19.92 -6.20 23.12
C GLY A 34 -18.72 -7.12 23.35
N GLY A 35 -18.91 -8.19 24.13
CA GLY A 35 -17.86 -9.19 24.41
C GLY A 35 -17.28 -9.85 23.17
N ALA A 36 -18.14 -10.24 22.22
CA ALA A 36 -17.72 -10.88 20.96
C ALA A 36 -16.83 -9.95 20.10
N VAL A 37 -17.16 -8.66 20.01
CA VAL A 37 -16.36 -7.68 19.27
C VAL A 37 -15.00 -7.48 19.94
N ARG A 38 -14.97 -7.33 21.27
CA ARG A 38 -13.71 -7.23 22.02
C ARG A 38 -12.83 -8.46 21.82
N GLN A 39 -13.40 -9.66 21.82
CA GLN A 39 -12.65 -10.89 21.58
C GLN A 39 -12.11 -10.97 20.15
N ALA A 40 -12.89 -10.51 19.16
CA ALA A 40 -12.43 -10.44 17.78
C ALA A 40 -11.26 -9.45 17.61
N LEU A 41 -11.32 -8.28 18.25
CA LEU A 41 -10.21 -7.32 18.25
C LEU A 41 -8.94 -7.88 18.91
N LYS A 42 -9.07 -8.70 19.96
CA LYS A 42 -7.91 -9.41 20.54
C LYS A 42 -7.27 -10.37 19.53
N ARG A 43 -8.07 -11.12 18.79
CA ARG A 43 -7.57 -12.00 17.71
C ARG A 43 -6.94 -11.21 16.56
N ASP A 44 -7.49 -10.04 16.23
CA ASP A 44 -6.90 -9.16 15.23
C ASP A 44 -5.50 -8.71 15.67
N ILE A 45 -5.35 -8.28 16.94
CA ILE A 45 -4.05 -7.91 17.52
C ILE A 45 -3.07 -9.09 17.51
N GLU A 46 -3.54 -10.27 17.90
CA GLU A 46 -2.74 -11.50 17.87
C GLU A 46 -2.24 -11.79 16.46
N PHE A 47 -3.12 -11.89 15.46
CA PHE A 47 -2.74 -12.08 14.06
C PHE A 47 -1.71 -11.05 13.58
N LEU A 48 -1.92 -9.77 13.87
CA LEU A 48 -0.98 -8.72 13.45
C LEU A 48 0.39 -8.89 14.09
N ARG A 49 0.46 -9.23 15.38
CA ARG A 49 1.72 -9.33 16.13
C ARG A 49 2.44 -10.66 15.97
N THR A 50 1.73 -11.76 15.79
CA THR A 50 2.30 -13.10 15.84
C THR A 50 2.39 -13.76 14.48
N ASP A 51 1.70 -13.22 13.46
CA ASP A 51 1.75 -13.73 12.08
C ASP A 51 2.30 -12.64 11.14
N LEU A 52 1.62 -11.49 11.04
CA LEU A 52 1.96 -10.49 10.02
C LEU A 52 3.30 -9.80 10.26
N VAL A 53 3.61 -9.36 11.49
CA VAL A 53 4.91 -8.75 11.82
C VAL A 53 6.05 -9.75 11.62
N PRO A 54 6.03 -10.96 12.21
CA PRO A 54 7.08 -11.95 11.97
C PRO A 54 7.22 -12.36 10.51
N HIS A 55 6.12 -12.37 9.73
CA HIS A 55 6.20 -12.60 8.29
C HIS A 55 7.04 -11.54 7.59
N ALA A 56 6.79 -10.25 7.86
CA ALA A 56 7.54 -9.15 7.27
C ALA A 56 9.02 -9.19 7.69
N GLU A 57 9.31 -9.40 8.98
CA GLU A 57 10.68 -9.55 9.49
C GLU A 57 11.39 -10.76 8.85
N GLY A 58 10.68 -11.86 8.64
CA GLY A 58 11.20 -13.03 7.96
C GLY A 58 11.52 -12.78 6.48
N GLU A 59 10.76 -11.91 5.80
CA GLU A 59 11.08 -11.47 4.45
C GLU A 59 12.37 -10.64 4.43
N GLU A 60 12.55 -9.70 5.37
CA GLU A 60 13.77 -8.90 5.52
C GLU A 60 15.02 -9.76 5.76
N ILE A 61 14.92 -10.71 6.69
CA ILE A 61 16.06 -11.54 7.09
C ILE A 61 16.39 -12.61 6.04
N GLY A 62 15.36 -13.19 5.40
CA GLY A 62 15.51 -14.38 4.57
C GLY A 62 15.32 -14.13 3.07
N LEU A 63 14.21 -13.49 2.69
CA LEU A 63 13.78 -13.39 1.29
C LEU A 63 14.54 -12.31 0.53
N TYR A 64 14.59 -11.08 1.07
CA TYR A 64 15.10 -9.92 0.35
C TYR A 64 16.59 -10.01 0.00
N PRO A 65 17.50 -10.52 0.85
CA PRO A 65 18.91 -10.66 0.48
C PRO A 65 19.15 -11.57 -0.74
N VAL A 66 18.27 -12.56 -0.96
CA VAL A 66 18.30 -13.42 -2.14
C VAL A 66 17.62 -12.74 -3.32
N ALA A 67 16.49 -12.08 -3.08
CA ALA A 67 15.75 -11.34 -4.10
C ALA A 67 16.59 -10.22 -4.71
N ASP A 68 17.30 -9.42 -3.91
CA ASP A 68 18.14 -8.31 -4.35
C ASP A 68 19.21 -8.76 -5.36
N LYS A 69 19.87 -9.89 -5.08
CA LYS A 69 20.85 -10.49 -6.00
C LYS A 69 20.22 -10.86 -7.34
N LEU A 70 19.01 -11.42 -7.31
CA LEU A 70 18.27 -11.81 -8.52
C LEU A 70 17.74 -10.59 -9.27
N ILE A 71 17.22 -9.57 -8.57
CA ILE A 71 16.70 -8.34 -9.16
C ILE A 71 17.84 -7.56 -9.81
N ARG A 72 19.00 -7.44 -9.16
CA ARG A 72 20.19 -6.80 -9.74
C ARG A 72 20.64 -7.49 -11.03
N LYS A 73 20.52 -8.82 -11.09
CA LYS A 73 21.03 -9.61 -12.23
C LYS A 73 20.01 -9.75 -13.37
N TYR A 74 18.73 -9.90 -13.06
CA TYR A 74 17.69 -10.30 -14.01
C TYR A 74 16.47 -9.39 -14.01
N GLY A 75 16.36 -8.49 -13.03
CA GLY A 75 15.16 -7.71 -12.78
C GLY A 75 15.31 -6.24 -13.11
N ARG A 76 14.28 -5.48 -12.72
CA ARG A 76 14.25 -4.02 -12.78
C ARG A 76 14.05 -3.48 -11.36
N PRO A 77 15.05 -2.83 -10.75
CA PRO A 77 14.96 -2.36 -9.36
C PRO A 77 13.75 -1.47 -9.09
N THR A 78 13.35 -0.63 -10.06
CA THR A 78 12.19 0.27 -9.94
C THR A 78 10.84 -0.39 -10.23
N ALA A 79 10.76 -1.73 -10.34
CA ALA A 79 9.52 -2.42 -10.69
C ALA A 79 8.45 -2.35 -9.59
N THR A 80 8.83 -2.34 -8.32
CA THR A 80 7.91 -2.16 -7.18
C THR A 80 7.32 -0.74 -7.18
N MET A 81 8.15 0.29 -7.32
CA MET A 81 7.72 1.69 -7.45
C MET A 81 6.79 1.89 -8.66
N SER A 82 7.12 1.28 -9.80
CA SER A 82 6.24 1.28 -10.99
C SER A 82 4.89 0.60 -10.70
N ARG A 83 4.87 -0.41 -9.82
CA ARG A 83 3.64 -1.08 -9.40
C ARG A 83 2.81 -0.16 -8.51
N ASP A 84 3.44 0.60 -7.61
CA ASP A 84 2.77 1.58 -6.75
C ASP A 84 2.06 2.64 -7.59
N HIS A 85 2.71 3.15 -8.65
CA HIS A 85 2.08 4.08 -9.60
C HIS A 85 0.80 3.51 -10.25
N VAL A 86 0.71 2.20 -10.48
CA VAL A 86 -0.53 1.58 -11.00
C VAL A 86 -1.65 1.65 -9.96
N TYR A 87 -1.35 1.45 -8.68
CA TYR A 87 -2.33 1.54 -7.60
C TYR A 87 -2.69 3.00 -7.27
N LEU A 88 -1.72 3.92 -7.26
CA LEU A 88 -1.95 5.35 -7.11
C LEU A 88 -2.94 5.85 -8.17
N LYS A 89 -2.73 5.54 -9.46
CA LYS A 89 -3.67 5.92 -10.53
C LYS A 89 -5.09 5.40 -10.29
N ARG A 90 -5.23 4.16 -9.79
CA ARG A 90 -6.54 3.56 -9.47
C ARG A 90 -7.22 4.25 -8.30
N GLU A 91 -6.47 4.58 -7.25
CA GLU A 91 -7.02 5.25 -6.07
C GLU A 91 -7.34 6.72 -6.36
N ILE A 92 -6.52 7.43 -7.15
CA ILE A 92 -6.82 8.76 -7.68
C ILE A 92 -8.12 8.73 -8.48
N ALA A 93 -8.27 7.80 -9.43
CA ALA A 93 -9.50 7.66 -10.20
C ALA A 93 -10.73 7.38 -9.30
N THR A 94 -10.55 6.56 -8.26
CA THR A 94 -11.60 6.28 -7.27
C THR A 94 -11.98 7.54 -6.49
N TYR A 95 -10.99 8.29 -6.02
CA TYR A 95 -11.17 9.55 -5.31
C TYR A 95 -11.91 10.57 -6.20
N CYS A 96 -11.40 10.85 -7.41
CA CYS A 96 -12.00 11.80 -8.34
C CYS A 96 -13.45 11.45 -8.67
N ARG A 97 -13.75 10.16 -8.90
CA ARG A 97 -15.12 9.70 -9.13
C ARG A 97 -16.03 9.95 -7.93
N LEU A 98 -15.56 9.71 -6.71
CA LEU A 98 -16.33 9.97 -5.49
C LEU A 98 -16.50 11.48 -5.24
N ALA A 99 -15.43 12.25 -5.41
CA ALA A 99 -15.42 13.71 -5.31
C ALA A 99 -16.42 14.34 -6.28
N GLY A 100 -16.42 13.92 -7.56
CA GLY A 100 -17.38 14.40 -8.56
C GLY A 100 -18.84 14.11 -8.17
N LYS A 101 -19.13 12.88 -7.70
CA LYS A 101 -20.47 12.53 -7.21
C LYS A 101 -20.92 13.40 -6.02
N ILE A 102 -19.99 13.71 -5.12
CA ILE A 102 -20.23 14.56 -3.95
C ILE A 102 -20.46 16.02 -4.40
N ALA A 103 -19.60 16.54 -5.26
CA ALA A 103 -19.68 17.92 -5.75
C ALA A 103 -20.98 18.20 -6.53
N SER A 104 -21.51 17.21 -7.24
CA SER A 104 -22.78 17.33 -7.97
C SER A 104 -24.04 16.98 -7.14
N ALA A 105 -23.89 16.68 -5.85
CA ALA A 105 -25.02 16.23 -5.03
C ALA A 105 -25.99 17.37 -4.70
N LYS A 106 -27.25 17.23 -5.11
CA LYS A 106 -28.35 18.17 -4.79
C LYS A 106 -29.10 17.83 -3.50
N ARG A 107 -28.74 16.73 -2.84
CA ARG A 107 -29.37 16.21 -1.62
C ARG A 107 -28.30 15.86 -0.60
N PRO A 108 -28.64 15.77 0.70
CA PRO A 108 -27.71 15.32 1.73
C PRO A 108 -27.07 13.98 1.38
N LEU A 109 -25.77 13.88 1.60
CA LEU A 109 -24.98 12.69 1.25
C LEU A 109 -25.25 11.53 2.23
N PRO A 110 -25.51 10.31 1.74
CA PRO A 110 -25.57 9.12 2.59
C PRO A 110 -24.27 8.92 3.38
N ALA A 111 -24.38 8.43 4.62
CA ALA A 111 -23.22 8.13 5.46
C ALA A 111 -22.22 7.21 4.76
N ALA A 112 -22.71 6.17 4.06
CA ALA A 112 -21.87 5.26 3.28
C ALA A 112 -21.03 5.97 2.20
N THR A 113 -21.57 6.99 1.54
CA THR A 113 -20.84 7.79 0.54
C THR A 113 -19.73 8.60 1.21
N ARG A 114 -20.02 9.23 2.36
CA ARG A 114 -19.01 9.98 3.12
C ARG A 114 -17.89 9.06 3.62
N THR A 115 -18.23 7.90 4.17
CA THR A 115 -17.26 6.90 4.61
C THR A 115 -16.41 6.36 3.45
N ALA A 116 -17.02 6.09 2.29
CA ALA A 116 -16.27 5.63 1.11
C ALA A 116 -15.29 6.70 0.60
N PHE A 117 -15.70 7.97 0.61
CA PHE A 117 -14.83 9.09 0.25
C PHE A 117 -13.67 9.25 1.24
N TRP A 118 -13.95 9.22 2.54
CA TRP A 118 -12.92 9.27 3.58
C TRP A 118 -11.89 8.13 3.44
N LYS A 119 -12.34 6.89 3.19
CA LYS A 119 -11.44 5.75 2.93
C LYS A 119 -10.62 5.92 1.66
N ALA A 120 -11.17 6.53 0.61
CA ALA A 120 -10.40 6.81 -0.59
C ALA A 120 -9.30 7.84 -0.31
N ALA A 121 -9.62 8.89 0.46
CA ALA A 121 -8.64 9.89 0.87
C ALA A 121 -7.51 9.29 1.71
N ILE A 122 -7.82 8.53 2.76
CA ILE A 122 -6.80 7.92 3.64
C ILE A 122 -5.93 6.89 2.88
N ARG A 123 -6.51 6.07 1.99
CA ARG A 123 -5.72 5.13 1.19
C ARG A 123 -4.79 5.84 0.22
N LEU A 124 -5.24 6.95 -0.37
CA LEU A 124 -4.42 7.75 -1.27
C LEU A 124 -3.27 8.43 -0.52
N GLU A 125 -3.57 9.04 0.62
CA GLU A 125 -2.56 9.65 1.50
C GLU A 125 -1.52 8.62 1.89
N PHE A 126 -1.91 7.50 2.51
CA PHE A 126 -0.96 6.48 2.95
C PHE A 126 -0.11 5.91 1.82
N LEU A 127 -0.72 5.57 0.67
CA LEU A 127 0.03 5.00 -0.46
C LEU A 127 1.00 6.01 -1.06
N LEU A 128 0.62 7.29 -1.16
CA LEU A 128 1.51 8.33 -1.67
C LEU A 128 2.64 8.61 -0.68
N SER A 129 2.35 8.72 0.61
CA SER A 129 3.33 8.98 1.66
C SER A 129 4.43 7.91 1.68
N VAL A 130 4.06 6.62 1.67
CA VAL A 130 5.04 5.51 1.61
C VAL A 130 5.83 5.50 0.31
N HIS A 131 5.17 5.78 -0.82
CA HIS A 131 5.83 5.80 -2.12
C HIS A 131 6.89 6.92 -2.22
N LEU A 132 6.54 8.13 -1.76
CA LEU A 132 7.46 9.26 -1.72
C LEU A 132 8.59 9.02 -0.72
N GLU A 133 8.31 8.43 0.44
CA GLU A 133 9.36 8.09 1.40
C GLU A 133 10.38 7.11 0.80
N ALA A 134 9.94 6.10 0.06
CA ALA A 134 10.84 5.21 -0.67
C ALA A 134 11.67 5.95 -1.74
N GLU A 135 11.08 6.91 -2.47
CA GLU A 135 11.83 7.75 -3.41
C GLU A 135 12.91 8.57 -2.68
N GLU A 136 12.51 9.32 -1.66
CA GLU A 136 13.36 10.23 -0.89
C GLU A 136 14.46 9.52 -0.10
N LYS A 137 14.20 8.32 0.42
CA LYS A 137 15.12 7.60 1.30
C LYS A 137 15.93 6.52 0.60
N ASP A 138 15.38 5.89 -0.43
CA ASP A 138 16.00 4.71 -1.05
C ASP A 138 16.43 4.95 -2.49
N LEU A 139 15.87 5.93 -3.20
CA LEU A 139 16.24 6.22 -4.60
C LEU A 139 17.09 7.48 -4.75
N LEU A 140 16.60 8.62 -4.28
CA LEU A 140 17.23 9.92 -4.48
C LEU A 140 18.63 10.05 -3.87
N PRO A 141 18.99 9.39 -2.74
CA PRO A 141 20.37 9.43 -2.25
C PRO A 141 21.40 8.88 -3.23
N TYR A 142 21.00 7.99 -4.16
CA TYR A 142 21.88 7.56 -5.24
C TYR A 142 22.06 8.64 -6.32
N PHE A 143 21.01 9.42 -6.60
CA PHE A 143 21.10 10.54 -7.52
C PHE A 143 22.06 11.59 -6.96
N ASP A 144 21.86 11.98 -5.70
CA ASP A 144 22.71 12.97 -5.01
C ASP A 144 24.18 12.54 -4.96
N LYS A 145 24.43 11.24 -4.76
CA LYS A 145 25.79 10.72 -4.60
C LYS A 145 26.52 10.48 -5.92
N TYR A 146 25.81 10.10 -6.98
CA TYR A 146 26.43 9.56 -8.19
C TYR A 146 26.18 10.36 -9.46
N LEU A 147 25.21 11.29 -9.47
CA LEU A 147 24.92 12.13 -10.63
C LEU A 147 25.45 13.55 -10.42
N SER A 148 25.82 14.20 -11.51
CA SER A 148 26.07 15.64 -11.53
C SER A 148 24.76 16.42 -11.51
N GLN A 149 24.81 17.69 -11.08
CA GLN A 149 23.64 18.58 -11.12
C GLN A 149 23.03 18.71 -12.52
N LYS A 150 23.87 18.68 -13.57
CA LYS A 150 23.41 18.73 -14.96
C LYS A 150 22.57 17.50 -15.33
N GLU A 151 23.01 16.31 -14.91
CA GLU A 151 22.26 15.07 -15.14
C GLU A 151 20.95 15.04 -14.36
N VAL A 152 20.96 15.49 -13.09
CA VAL A 152 19.75 15.64 -12.28
C VAL A 152 18.75 16.58 -12.95
N ASN A 153 19.19 17.77 -13.39
CA ASN A 153 18.32 18.73 -14.08
C ASN A 153 17.71 18.13 -15.35
N ALA A 154 18.50 17.40 -16.15
CA ALA A 154 18.00 16.74 -17.36
C ALA A 154 16.95 15.66 -17.06
N VAL A 155 17.01 15.00 -15.91
CA VAL A 155 15.96 14.06 -15.47
C VAL A 155 14.71 14.81 -15.03
N ILE A 156 14.85 15.87 -14.23
CA ILE A 156 13.74 16.69 -13.74
C ILE A 156 12.96 17.32 -14.90
N GLU A 157 13.67 17.85 -15.89
CA GLU A 157 13.06 18.39 -17.12
C GLU A 157 12.24 17.34 -17.86
N LYS A 158 12.72 16.10 -17.96
CA LYS A 158 11.96 15.00 -18.59
C LYS A 158 10.75 14.56 -17.77
N MET A 159 10.81 14.70 -16.44
CA MET A 159 9.74 14.31 -15.53
C MET A 159 8.58 15.31 -15.52
N HIS A 160 8.89 16.61 -15.60
CA HIS A 160 7.90 17.70 -15.56
C HIS A 160 7.60 18.31 -16.93
N GLY A 161 8.37 17.96 -17.96
CA GLY A 161 8.16 18.41 -19.33
C GLY A 161 6.84 17.90 -19.88
N HIS A 162 5.91 18.82 -20.07
CA HIS A 162 4.80 18.69 -21.02
C HIS A 162 5.29 19.00 -22.44
#